data_AF-V5SKE7-F1
#
_entry.id   AF-V5SKE7-F1
#
_cell.length_a   1.000
_cell.length_b   1.000
_cell.length_c   1.000
_cell.angle_alpha   90.00
_cell.angle_beta   90.00
_cell.angle_gamma   90.00
#
_symmetry.space_group_name_H-M   'P 1'
#
loop_
_entity.id
_entity.type
_entity.pdbx_description
1 polymer ?
#
loop_
_entity_poly.entity_id
_entity_poly.type
_entity_poly.pdbx_seq_one_letter_code
_entity_poly.pdbx_strand_id
1 'polypeptide(L)' 'MDDDVRPYQIRLSTGFWRKVDEWRRVQPDIPTRAEAIRRLVEIGLTTEKNKSKQ' A
#
# COMPACT_ATOMS: atom_id res chain seq x y z
N MET A 1 -17.42 15.45 -4.97
CA MET A 1 -17.70 14.04 -5.36
C MET A 1 -16.37 13.52 -5.83
N ASP A 2 -15.56 13.07 -4.88
CA ASP A 2 -14.14 12.86 -5.06
C ASP A 2 -13.88 11.35 -5.06
N ASP A 3 -14.39 10.69 -6.09
CA ASP A 3 -14.22 9.24 -6.34
C ASP A 3 -13.70 8.99 -7.78
N ASP A 4 -12.91 9.93 -8.32
CA ASP A 4 -12.26 9.75 -9.62
C ASP A 4 -11.05 8.80 -9.46
N VAL A 5 -11.32 7.49 -9.50
CA VAL A 5 -10.29 6.46 -9.49
C VAL A 5 -9.57 6.45 -10.84
N ARG A 6 -8.36 7.02 -10.88
CA ARG A 6 -7.52 7.02 -12.10
C ARG A 6 -6.38 6.00 -12.02
N PRO A 7 -6.07 5.31 -13.14
CA PRO A 7 -4.88 4.46 -13.20
C PRO A 7 -3.62 5.31 -13.04
N TYR A 8 -2.65 4.81 -12.27
CA TYR A 8 -1.36 5.45 -12.08
C TYR A 8 -0.23 4.47 -12.42
N GLN A 9 0.61 4.86 -13.38
CA GLN A 9 1.80 4.08 -13.72
C GLN A 9 2.98 4.54 -12.86
N ILE A 10 3.55 3.60 -12.11
CA ILE A 10 4.73 3.85 -11.27
C ILE A 10 5.90 2.96 -11.69
N ARG A 11 7.12 3.51 -11.62
CA ARG A 11 8.37 2.75 -11.80
C ARG A 11 9.00 2.56 -10.43
N LEU A 12 9.12 1.31 -9.99
CA LEU A 12 9.74 0.92 -8.72
C LEU A 12 10.77 -0.17 -8.99
N SER A 13 11.76 -0.26 -8.11
CA SER A 13 12.76 -1.31 -8.17
C SER A 13 12.13 -2.69 -7.95
N THR A 14 12.74 -3.73 -8.52
CA THR A 14 12.30 -5.13 -8.33
C THR A 14 12.28 -5.51 -6.85
N GLY A 15 13.24 -5.00 -6.07
CA GLY A 15 13.29 -5.23 -4.63
C GLY A 15 12.10 -4.65 -3.87
N PHE A 16 11.61 -3.47 -4.29
CA PHE A 16 10.39 -2.91 -3.73
C PHE A 16 9.17 -3.76 -4.06
N TRP A 17 9.03 -4.16 -5.33
CA TRP A 17 7.93 -5.04 -5.76
C TRP A 17 7.92 -6.36 -5.00
N ARG A 18 9.10 -6.93 -4.72
CA ARG A 18 9.22 -8.16 -3.93
C ARG A 18 8.68 -7.99 -2.52
N LYS A 19 9.03 -6.90 -1.82
CA LYS A 19 8.53 -6.61 -0.47
C LYS A 19 6.99 -6.53 -0.43
N VAL A 20 6.40 -5.85 -1.42
CA VAL A 20 4.93 -5.74 -1.53
C VAL A 20 4.30 -7.11 -1.82
N ASP A 21 4.92 -7.93 -2.67
CA ASP A 21 4.44 -9.28 -2.98
C ASP A 21 4.54 -10.22 -1.78
N GLU A 22 5.64 -10.15 -1.01
CA GLU A 22 5.79 -10.92 0.23
C GLU A 22 4.72 -10.55 1.25
N TRP A 23 4.43 -9.25 1.41
CA TRP A 23 3.37 -8.80 2.30
C TRP A 23 1.98 -9.24 1.83
N ARG A 24 1.68 -9.17 0.52
CA ARG A 24 0.35 -9.57 0.01
C ARG A 24 0.08 -11.06 0.19
N ARG A 25 1.12 -11.92 0.09
CA ARG A 25 1.00 -13.38 0.15
C ARG A 25 0.50 -13.90 1.49
N VAL A 26 0.77 -13.16 2.57
CA VAL A 26 0.33 -13.53 3.92
C VAL A 26 -1.03 -12.96 4.29
N GLN A 27 -1.64 -12.15 3.42
CA GLN A 27 -2.99 -11.63 3.65
C GLN A 27 -4.05 -12.68 3.31
N PRO A 28 -5.15 -12.76 4.07
CA PRO A 28 -6.19 -13.79 3.86
C PRO A 28 -6.88 -13.67 2.51
N ASP A 29 -7.03 -12.47 1.97
CA ASP A 29 -7.68 -12.19 0.68
C ASP A 29 -6.71 -12.07 -0.50
N ILE A 30 -5.39 -12.11 -0.25
CA ILE A 30 -4.32 -11.94 -1.25
C ILE A 30 -4.60 -10.72 -2.17
N PRO A 31 -4.62 -9.49 -1.61
CA PRO A 31 -5.11 -8.30 -2.29
C PRO A 31 -4.33 -8.02 -3.57
N THR A 32 -4.92 -7.36 -4.56
CA THR A 32 -4.19 -6.97 -5.78
C THR A 32 -2.97 -6.10 -5.45
N ARG A 33 -1.99 -5.98 -6.36
CA ARG A 33 -0.81 -5.12 -6.11
C ARG A 33 -1.21 -3.67 -5.80
N ALA A 34 -2.21 -3.14 -6.50
CA ALA A 34 -2.72 -1.80 -6.26
C ALA A 34 -3.34 -1.68 -4.87
N GLU A 35 -4.15 -2.65 -4.46
CA GLU A 35 -4.75 -2.67 -3.11
C GLU A 35 -3.72 -2.88 -2.01
N ALA A 36 -2.73 -3.74 -2.22
CA ALA A 36 -1.65 -3.95 -1.26
C ALA A 36 -0.90 -2.64 -1.02
N ILE A 37 -0.58 -1.89 -2.07
CA ILE A 37 0.04 -0.57 -1.95
C ILE A 37 -0.87 0.40 -1.19
N ARG A 38 -2.17 0.45 -1.51
CA ARG A 38 -3.13 1.33 -0.79
C ARG A 38 -3.17 1.02 0.70
N ARG A 39 -3.38 -0.25 1.08
CA ARG A 39 -3.41 -0.68 2.49
C ARG A 39 -2.11 -0.36 3.21
N LEU A 40 -0.96 -0.64 2.58
CA LEU A 40 0.35 -0.32 3.15
C LEU A 40 0.54 1.19 3.37
N VAL A 41 0.06 2.03 2.44
CA VAL A 41 0.08 3.49 2.60
C VAL A 41 -0.81 3.93 3.76
N GLU A 42 -2.04 3.42 3.88
CA GLU A 42 -2.95 3.76 5.00
C GLU A 42 -2.38 3.34 6.37
N ILE A 43 -1.74 2.17 6.46
CA ILE A 43 -1.05 1.72 7.66
C ILE A 43 0.10 2.69 8.01
N GLY A 44 0.89 3.09 7.02
CA GLY A 44 1.98 4.06 7.20
C GLY A 44 1.48 5.42 7.71
N LEU A 45 0.43 5.95 7.08
CA LEU A 45 -0.20 7.23 7.48
C LEU A 45 -0.78 7.16 8.89
N THR A 46 -1.41 6.04 9.26
CA THR A 46 -1.94 5.82 10.60
C THR A 46 -0.82 5.78 11.64
N THR A 47 0.29 5.11 11.32
CA THR A 47 1.46 4.99 12.22
C THR A 47 2.10 6.36 12.46
N GLU A 48 2.31 7.16 11.42
CA GLU A 48 2.90 8.50 11.54
C GLU A 48 1.98 9.45 12.32
N LYS A 49 0.66 9.41 12.08
CA LYS A 49 -0.31 10.20 12.86
C LYS A 49 -0.28 9.87 14.35
N ASN A 50 -0.06 8.59 14.69
CA ASN A 50 0.05 8.16 16.08
C ASN A 50 1.37 8.62 16.72
N LYS A 51 2.49 8.64 15.98
CA LYS A 51 3.75 9.21 16.47
C LYS A 51 3.66 10.70 16.79
N SER A 52 2.93 11.48 16.00
CA SER A 52 2.78 12.93 16.26
C SER A 52 1.85 13.26 17.43
N LYS A 53 1.15 12.27 17.99
CA LYS A 53 0.27 12.41 19.16
C LYS A 53 0.89 11.89 20.46
N GLN A 54 2.08 11.32 20.39
CA GLN A 54 2.86 10.83 21.54
C GLN A 54 4.01 11.78 21.83
#